data_AF-A0A1I4YYG6-F1
#
_entry.id   AF-A0A1I4YYG6-F1
#
_cell.length_a   1.000
_cell.length_b   1.000
_cell.length_c   1.000
_cell.angle_alpha   90.00
_cell.angle_beta   90.00
_cell.angle_gamma   90.00
#
_symmetry.space_group_name_H-M   'P 1'
#
loop_
_entity.id
_entity.type
_entity.pdbx_description
1 polymer ?
#
loop_
_entity_poly.entity_id
_entity_poly.type
_entity_poly.pdbx_seq_one_letter_code
_entity_poly.pdbx_strand_id
1 'polypeptide(L)'
;MVTIAQYRQICGEWNGDFAEFSWIVEHGDIAGVSQRAIADEFEFASSTVCRWAAGEALPHKRIQKLVVASLEKKARRLENAAANAVPLPRKTAGHEEPQGEPQPQS
;
A
#
# COMPACT_ATOMS: atom_id res chain seq x y z
N MET A 1 -2.76 13.55 3.61
CA MET A 1 -2.47 12.10 3.66
C MET A 1 -2.74 11.53 2.28
N VAL A 2 -1.77 10.85 1.67
CA VAL A 2 -1.92 10.24 0.33
C VAL A 2 -2.37 8.79 0.49
N THR A 3 -3.35 8.35 -0.31
CA THR A 3 -3.86 6.97 -0.27
C THR A 3 -3.04 6.04 -1.18
N ILE A 4 -3.18 4.73 -0.98
CA ILE A 4 -2.54 3.71 -1.84
C ILE A 4 -2.95 3.89 -3.32
N ALA A 5 -4.23 4.20 -3.59
CA ALA A 5 -4.73 4.41 -4.94
C ALA A 5 -4.11 5.66 -5.60
N GLN A 6 -4.00 6.76 -4.86
CA GLN A 6 -3.35 7.99 -5.34
C GLN A 6 -1.85 7.76 -5.60
N TYR A 7 -1.14 7.11 -4.67
CA TYR A 7 0.27 6.78 -4.84
C TYR A 7 0.51 5.88 -6.07
N ARG A 8 -0.34 4.86 -6.27
CA ARG A 8 -0.27 3.99 -7.45
C ARG A 8 -0.49 4.79 -8.74
N GLN A 9 -1.44 5.72 -8.75
CA GLN A 9 -1.69 6.58 -9.91
C GLN A 9 -0.47 7.45 -10.22
N ILE A 10 0.12 8.11 -9.23
CA ILE A 10 1.35 8.90 -9.36
C ILE A 10 2.46 8.03 -9.99
N CYS A 11 2.68 6.81 -9.48
CA CYS A 11 3.68 5.91 -10.06
C CYS A 11 3.37 5.54 -11.53
N GLY A 12 2.10 5.35 -11.87
CA GLY A 12 1.67 4.98 -13.22
C GLY A 12 1.71 6.13 -14.23
N GLU A 13 1.57 7.37 -13.76
CA GLU A 13 1.59 8.60 -14.57
C GLU A 13 2.98 9.25 -14.62
N TRP A 14 3.92 8.78 -13.80
CA TRP A 14 5.28 9.30 -13.74
C TRP A 14 5.96 9.32 -15.11
N ASN A 15 6.41 10.51 -15.52
CA ASN A 15 6.91 10.77 -16.87
C ASN A 15 8.44 10.93 -16.94
N GLY A 16 9.15 10.66 -15.85
CA GLY A 16 10.59 10.90 -15.74
C GLY A 16 10.97 12.14 -14.94
N ASP A 17 10.00 12.82 -14.30
CA ASP A 17 10.28 13.95 -13.43
C ASP A 17 11.10 13.55 -12.19
N PHE A 18 12.08 14.37 -11.86
CA PHE A 18 13.06 14.10 -10.82
C PHE A 18 12.54 14.37 -9.40
N ALA A 19 11.73 15.42 -9.23
CA ALA A 19 11.13 15.73 -7.95
C ALA A 19 10.08 14.67 -7.60
N GLU A 20 9.28 14.28 -8.60
CA GLU A 20 8.29 13.21 -8.46
C GLU A 20 8.94 11.86 -8.17
N PHE A 21 10.06 11.51 -8.83
CA PHE A 21 10.80 10.30 -8.50
C PHE A 21 11.26 10.28 -7.03
N SER A 22 11.85 11.39 -6.57
CA SER A 22 12.32 11.50 -5.18
C SER A 22 11.17 11.34 -4.20
N TRP A 23 10.04 12.00 -4.49
CA TRP A 23 8.80 11.89 -3.70
C TRP A 23 8.27 10.47 -3.67
N ILE A 24 8.23 9.77 -4.80
CA ILE A 24 7.81 8.35 -4.90
C ILE A 24 8.68 7.47 -4.00
N VAL A 25 10.01 7.63 -4.06
CA VAL A 25 10.94 6.83 -3.24
C VAL A 25 10.81 7.16 -1.76
N GLU A 26 10.64 8.43 -1.41
CA GLU A 26 10.41 8.87 -0.04
C GLU A 26 9.14 8.25 0.55
N HIS A 27 8.06 8.17 -0.24
CA HIS A 27 6.74 7.71 0.18
C HIS A 27 6.46 6.24 -0.20
N GLY A 28 7.51 5.44 -0.41
CA GLY A 28 7.39 4.02 -0.76
C GLY A 28 6.67 3.17 0.31
N ASP A 29 6.62 3.65 1.55
CA ASP A 29 5.91 3.03 2.67
C ASP A 29 4.39 2.97 2.44
N ILE A 30 3.83 3.87 1.62
CA ILE A 30 2.43 3.79 1.16
C ILE A 30 2.20 2.49 0.38
N ALA A 31 3.20 2.02 -0.37
CA ALA A 31 3.19 0.72 -1.04
C ALA A 31 3.72 -0.42 -0.15
N GLY A 32 3.88 -0.18 1.15
CA GLY A 32 4.45 -1.15 2.10
C GLY A 32 5.94 -1.41 1.89
N VAL A 33 6.68 -0.51 1.25
CA VAL A 33 8.09 -0.69 0.91
C VAL A 33 8.94 0.40 1.56
N SER A 34 9.77 0.03 2.52
CA SER A 34 10.74 0.96 3.09
C SER A 34 11.87 1.25 2.10
N GLN A 35 12.57 2.38 2.27
CA GLN A 35 13.78 2.69 1.50
C GLN A 35 14.85 1.59 1.61
N ARG A 36 14.92 0.90 2.75
CA ARG A 36 15.77 -0.27 2.94
C ARG A 36 15.34 -1.44 2.04
N ALA A 37 14.04 -1.74 1.98
CA ALA A 37 13.54 -2.78 1.09
C ALA A 37 13.76 -2.45 -0.40
N ILE A 38 13.69 -1.17 -0.78
CA ILE A 38 14.09 -0.72 -2.13
C ILE A 38 15.60 -0.98 -2.35
N ALA A 39 16.43 -0.62 -1.38
CA ALA A 39 17.88 -0.83 -1.46
C ALA A 39 18.22 -2.32 -1.62
N ASP A 40 17.61 -3.18 -0.81
CA ASP A 40 17.80 -4.64 -0.86
C ASP A 40 17.29 -5.22 -2.19
N GLU A 41 16.13 -4.79 -2.70
CA GLU A 41 15.55 -5.30 -3.96
C GLU A 41 16.38 -4.97 -5.20
N PHE A 42 17.04 -3.81 -5.20
CA PHE A 42 17.81 -3.32 -6.35
C PHE A 42 19.33 -3.36 -6.13
N GLU A 43 19.78 -4.00 -5.04
CA GLU A 43 21.20 -4.18 -4.70
C GLU A 43 21.98 -2.87 -4.58
N PHE A 44 21.35 -1.83 -4.03
CA PHE A 44 21.98 -0.56 -3.69
C PHE A 44 22.25 -0.47 -2.20
N ALA A 45 23.21 0.39 -1.82
CA ALA A 45 23.37 0.76 -0.42
C ALA A 45 22.15 1.56 0.06
N SER A 46 21.70 1.34 1.30
CA SER A 46 20.57 2.09 1.85
C SER A 46 20.82 3.61 1.85
N SER A 47 22.05 4.04 2.10
CA SER A 47 22.43 5.47 2.03
C SER A 47 22.23 6.06 0.63
N THR A 48 22.42 5.27 -0.43
CA THR A 48 22.17 5.71 -1.81
C THR A 48 20.68 5.97 -2.03
N VAL A 49 19.81 5.08 -1.57
CA VAL A 49 18.36 5.25 -1.70
C VAL A 49 17.84 6.40 -0.83
N CYS A 50 18.40 6.60 0.37
CA CYS A 50 18.07 7.76 1.20
C CYS A 50 18.37 9.08 0.48
N ARG A 51 19.49 9.17 -0.24
CA ARG A 51 19.84 10.37 -1.04
C ARG A 51 18.90 10.56 -2.23
N TRP A 52 18.33 9.48 -2.77
CA TRP A 52 17.27 9.58 -3.78
C TRP A 52 15.99 10.14 -3.22
N ALA A 53 15.54 9.63 -2.06
CA ALA A 53 14.36 10.15 -1.37
C ALA A 53 14.51 11.64 -1.02
N ALA A 54 15.69 12.06 -0.57
CA ALA A 54 15.98 13.45 -0.25
C ALA A 54 16.17 14.36 -1.48
N GLY A 55 16.19 13.82 -2.70
CA GLY A 55 16.47 14.57 -3.93
C GLY A 55 17.92 15.04 -4.07
N GLU A 56 18.84 14.57 -3.22
CA GLU A 56 20.27 14.95 -3.22
C GLU A 56 21.07 14.28 -4.33
N ALA A 57 20.63 13.10 -4.76
CA ALA A 57 21.23 12.35 -5.85
C ALA A 57 20.13 11.57 -6.56
N LEU A 58 20.32 11.27 -7.84
CA LEU A 58 19.35 10.50 -8.60
C LEU A 58 20.06 9.38 -9.35
N PRO A 59 19.46 8.18 -9.44
CA PRO A 59 20.03 7.13 -10.25
C PRO A 59 19.80 7.42 -11.73
N HIS A 60 20.45 6.65 -12.59
CA HIS A 60 20.20 6.72 -14.03
C HIS A 60 18.72 6.47 -14.37
N LYS A 61 18.19 7.11 -15.41
CA LYS A 61 16.76 7.02 -15.82
C LYS A 61 16.23 5.59 -15.95
N ARG A 62 17.08 4.65 -16.37
CA ARG A 62 16.71 3.22 -16.46
C ARG A 62 16.38 2.64 -15.08
N ILE A 63 17.18 2.93 -14.06
CA ILE A 63 16.96 2.47 -12.70
C ILE A 63 15.72 3.15 -12.11
N GLN A 64 15.54 4.46 -12.36
CA GLN A 64 14.33 5.17 -11.94
C GLN A 64 13.06 4.47 -12.43
N LYS A 65 13.00 4.13 -13.73
CA LYS A 65 11.89 3.36 -14.32
C LYS A 65 11.65 2.01 -13.65
N LEU A 66 12.71 1.28 -13.33
CA LEU A 66 12.60 -0.03 -12.68
C LEU A 66 12.03 0.09 -11.25
N VAL A 67 12.52 1.07 -10.49
CA VAL A 67 12.06 1.34 -9.12
C VAL A 67 10.60 1.76 -9.13
N VAL A 68 10.22 2.75 -9.94
CA VAL A 68 8.84 3.25 -10.03
C VAL A 68 7.88 2.14 -10.46
N ALA A 69 8.23 1.34 -11.48
CA ALA A 69 7.39 0.23 -11.91
C ALA A 69 7.24 -0.86 -10.82
N SER A 70 8.28 -1.14 -10.04
CA SER A 70 8.19 -2.09 -8.93
C SER A 70 7.26 -1.58 -7.81
N LEU A 71 7.37 -0.30 -7.47
CA LEU A 71 6.52 0.35 -6.47
C LEU A 71 5.06 0.42 -6.92
N GLU A 72 4.79 0.77 -8.18
CA GLU A 72 3.45 0.75 -8.78
C GLU A 72 2.81 -0.64 -8.67
N LYS A 73 3.56 -1.69 -9.04
CA LYS A 73 3.11 -3.08 -8.95
C LYS A 73 2.76 -3.50 -7.51
N LYS A 74 3.55 -3.08 -6.53
CA LYS A 74 3.31 -3.37 -5.11
C LYS A 74 2.12 -2.59 -4.57
N ALA A 75 2.01 -1.30 -4.89
CA ALA A 75 0.86 -0.48 -4.55
C ALA A 75 -0.45 -1.06 -5.11
N ARG A 76 -0.45 -1.49 -6.38
CA ARG A 76 -1.60 -2.16 -7.02
C ARG A 76 -2.00 -3.45 -6.31
N ARG A 77 -1.03 -4.26 -5.85
CA ARG A 77 -1.32 -5.48 -5.08
C ARG A 77 -1.98 -5.16 -3.74
N LEU A 78 -1.48 -4.15 -3.04
CA LEU A 78 -2.06 -3.71 -1.77
C LEU A 78 -3.45 -3.09 -1.94
N GLU A 79 -3.65 -2.27 -2.98
CA GLU A 79 -4.97 -1.73 -3.34
C GLU A 79 -5.98 -2.86 -3.57
N ASN A 80 -5.61 -3.87 -4.36
CA ASN A 80 -6.46 -5.03 -4.62
C ASN A 80 -6.72 -5.84 -3.34
N ALA A 81 -5.71 -6.05 -2.49
CA ALA A 81 -5.89 -6.76 -1.23
C ALA A 81 -6.87 -6.01 -0.29
N ALA A 82 -6.73 -4.68 -0.20
CA ALA A 82 -7.64 -3.83 0.58
C ALA A 82 -9.08 -3.89 0.04
N ALA A 83 -9.27 -3.87 -1.28
CA ALA A 83 -10.58 -4.00 -1.91
C ALA A 83 -11.24 -5.36 -1.66
N ASN A 84 -10.45 -6.43 -1.55
CA ASN A 84 -10.95 -7.79 -1.28
C ASN A 84 -11.13 -8.09 0.21
N ALA A 85 -10.57 -7.27 1.11
CA ALA A 85 -10.67 -7.45 2.56
C ALA A 85 -12.01 -6.95 3.16
N VAL A 86 -12.98 -6.60 2.32
CA VAL A 86 -14.33 -6.19 2.78
C VAL A 86 -14.93 -7.30 3.65
N PRO A 87 -15.27 -7.02 4.92
CA PRO A 87 -15.91 -8.00 5.78
C PRO A 87 -17.26 -8.39 5.19
N LEU A 88 -17.50 -9.68 4.99
CA LEU A 88 -18.85 -10.21 4.81
C LEU A 88 -19.72 -9.66 5.97
N PRO A 89 -20.95 -9.18 5.71
CA PRO A 89 -21.84 -8.77 6.78
C PRO A 89 -22.01 -9.98 7.70
N ARG A 90 -21.50 -9.88 8.93
CA ARG A 90 -21.83 -10.83 9.98
C ARG A 90 -23.34 -10.75 10.13
N LYS A 91 -24.05 -11.74 9.58
CA LYS A 91 -25.39 -12.09 10.04
C LYS A 91 -25.23 -12.43 11.52
N THR A 92 -25.34 -11.43 12.39
CA THR A 92 -25.80 -11.66 13.75
C THR A 92 -27.19 -12.23 13.57
N ALA A 93 -27.29 -13.56 13.62
CA ALA A 93 -28.57 -14.21 13.80
C ALA A 93 -29.12 -13.65 15.11
N GLY A 94 -30.04 -12.69 15.00
CA GLY A 94 -31.00 -12.45 16.05
C GLY A 94 -31.74 -13.76 16.26
N HIS A 95 -31.50 -14.40 17.40
CA HIS A 95 -32.49 -15.25 17.99
C HIS A 95 -33.15 -14.40 19.07
N GLU A 96 -34.24 -13.77 18.68
CA GLU A 96 -35.24 -13.22 19.59
C GLU A 96 -35.60 -14.28 20.64
N GLU A 97 -35.49 -13.95 21.93
CA GLU A 97 -36.47 -14.44 22.90
C GLU A 97 -37.79 -13.71 22.62
N PRO A 98 -38.93 -14.44 22.67
CA PRO A 98 -39.90 -14.11 23.73
C PRO A 98 -40.71 -15.32 24.27
N GLN A 99 -40.73 -15.43 25.61
CA GLN A 99 -41.93 -15.36 26.47
C GLN A 99 -43.12 -16.35 26.29
N GLY A 100 -43.40 -17.16 27.33
CA GLY A 100 -44.79 -17.44 27.81
C GLY A 100 -45.32 -18.90 27.93
N GLU A 101 -45.32 -19.43 29.17
CA GLU A 101 -46.28 -20.39 29.84
C GLU A 101 -46.65 -21.78 29.21
N PRO A 102 -47.20 -22.79 29.97
CA PRO A 102 -47.59 -22.82 31.39
C PRO A 102 -47.15 -24.04 32.24
N GLN A 103 -47.42 -23.91 33.55
CA GLN A 103 -47.24 -24.93 34.60
C GLN A 103 -47.90 -26.29 34.28
N PRO A 104 -47.33 -27.41 34.73
CA PRO A 104 -48.11 -28.62 35.03
C PRO A 104 -48.48 -28.69 36.52
N GLN A 105 -49.77 -28.87 36.77
CA GLN A 105 -50.30 -29.29 38.07
C GLN A 105 -49.77 -30.67 38.46
N SER A 106 -49.41 -30.85 39.73
CA SER A 106 -49.68 -32.05 40.55
C SER A 106 -49.59 -31.69 42.02
#